data_AF-A0A7Y7NTT2-F1
#
_entry.id   AF-A0A7Y7NTT2-F1
#
_cell.length_a   1.000
_cell.length_b   1.000
_cell.length_c   1.000
_cell.angle_alpha   90.00
_cell.angle_beta   90.00
_cell.angle_gamma   90.00
#
_symmetry.space_group_name_H-M   'P 1'
#
loop_
_entity.id
_entity.type
_entity.pdbx_description
1 polymer ?
#
loop_
_entity_poly.entity_id
_entity_poly.type
_entity_poly.pdbx_seq_one_letter_code
_entity_poly.pdbx_strand_id
1 'polypeptide(L)'
;MNINKINEFFSYETRCKEFFKLFRDKQGVVCKRCGCHNHYWKKDKEQYECKECGFRTTLRSGTVLEKSRLPYRYWFISLYFLIEKKEKLSILEIQKNLGHKFYKPIWQMITKLKEVFNNGESLQQLLSFIDKEKNAIESIKTDIKTRFKMKDIYLKTAEKSQQIKRPRNLKVRTTS
;
A
#
# COMPACT_ATOMS: atom_id res chain seq x y z
N MET A 1 13.22 1.65 11.31
CA MET A 1 11.87 2.23 11.10
C MET A 1 10.90 1.46 12.01
N ASN A 2 9.74 2.01 12.39
CA ASN A 2 8.89 1.39 13.45
C ASN A 2 7.87 0.43 12.83
N ILE A 3 7.86 -0.84 13.25
CA ILE A 3 6.97 -1.93 12.78
C ILE A 3 5.48 -1.54 12.75
N ASN A 4 5.06 -0.67 13.68
CA ASN A 4 3.69 -0.18 13.76
C ASN A 4 3.27 0.60 12.50
N LYS A 5 4.19 1.35 11.89
CA LYS A 5 3.90 2.13 10.68
C LYS A 5 3.63 1.24 9.46
N ILE A 6 4.25 0.07 9.38
CA ILE A 6 4.04 -0.87 8.26
C ILE A 6 2.80 -1.71 8.44
N ASN A 7 2.49 -2.10 9.67
CA ASN A 7 1.19 -2.70 9.98
C ASN A 7 0.04 -1.75 9.65
N GLU A 8 0.22 -0.44 9.87
CA GLU A 8 -0.77 0.58 9.48
C GLU A 8 -0.86 0.77 7.96
N PHE A 9 0.27 0.78 7.26
CA PHE A 9 0.32 0.96 5.81
C PHE A 9 -0.24 -0.25 5.03
N PHE A 10 0.12 -1.46 5.46
CA PHE A 10 -0.37 -2.73 4.93
C PHE A 10 -1.47 -3.32 5.82
N SER A 11 -2.33 -2.47 6.37
CA SER A 11 -3.42 -2.85 7.27
C SER A 11 -4.44 -3.76 6.58
N TYR A 12 -4.67 -3.56 5.28
CA TYR A 12 -5.69 -4.28 4.51
C TYR A 12 -5.09 -5.07 3.35
N GLU A 13 -5.52 -6.32 3.21
CA GLU A 13 -5.12 -7.22 2.12
C GLU A 13 -5.43 -6.65 0.73
N THR A 14 -6.60 -6.00 0.57
CA THR A 14 -7.01 -5.37 -0.69
C THR A 14 -6.03 -4.30 -1.13
N ARG A 15 -5.56 -3.46 -0.19
CA ARG A 15 -4.56 -2.42 -0.48
C ARG A 15 -3.23 -3.03 -0.88
N CYS A 16 -2.83 -4.13 -0.24
CA CYS A 16 -1.62 -4.87 -0.60
C CYS A 16 -1.72 -5.43 -2.03
N LYS A 17 -2.87 -5.97 -2.41
CA LYS A 17 -3.15 -6.46 -3.77
C LYS A 17 -3.07 -5.35 -4.81
N GLU A 18 -3.75 -4.24 -4.57
CA GLU A 18 -3.76 -3.08 -5.48
C GLU A 18 -2.35 -2.51 -5.66
N PHE A 19 -1.61 -2.36 -4.56
CA PHE A 19 -0.22 -1.93 -4.59
C PHE A 19 0.66 -2.88 -5.40
N PHE A 20 0.50 -4.20 -5.19
CA PHE A 20 1.25 -5.20 -5.94
C PHE A 20 0.87 -5.22 -7.42
N LYS A 21 -0.40 -4.94 -7.76
CA LYS A 21 -0.85 -4.77 -9.14
C LYS A 21 -0.17 -3.57 -9.80
N LEU A 22 -0.14 -2.41 -9.14
CA LEU A 22 0.55 -1.23 -9.66
C LEU A 22 2.03 -1.49 -9.88
N PHE A 23 2.69 -2.18 -8.94
CA PHE A 23 4.07 -2.62 -9.12
C PHE A 23 4.22 -3.51 -10.36
N ARG A 24 3.33 -4.50 -10.50
CA ARG A 24 3.36 -5.45 -11.62
C ARG A 24 3.10 -4.79 -12.97
N ASP A 25 2.20 -3.81 -13.02
CA ASP A 25 1.92 -3.01 -14.21
C ASP A 25 3.17 -2.24 -14.65
N LYS A 26 3.91 -1.62 -13.72
CA LYS A 26 5.16 -0.89 -14.04
C LYS A 26 6.29 -1.82 -14.48
N GLN A 27 6.37 -3.02 -13.92
CA GLN A 27 7.35 -4.04 -14.32
C GLN A 27 7.03 -4.65 -15.70
N GLY A 28 5.77 -4.56 -16.14
CA GLY A 28 5.31 -5.23 -17.33
C GLY A 28 4.95 -6.69 -17.07
N VAL A 29 3.98 -7.17 -17.84
CA VAL A 29 3.53 -8.56 -17.82
C VAL A 29 3.80 -9.15 -19.20
N VAL A 30 4.44 -10.32 -19.21
CA VAL A 30 4.73 -11.08 -20.43
C VAL A 30 3.87 -12.33 -20.44
N CYS A 31 3.17 -12.56 -21.55
CA CYS A 31 2.34 -13.74 -21.71
C CYS A 31 3.22 -14.99 -21.79
N LYS A 32 2.98 -15.96 -20.88
CA LYS A 32 3.72 -17.23 -20.88
C LYS A 32 3.48 -18.11 -22.11
N ARG A 33 2.41 -17.85 -22.88
CA ARG A 33 2.03 -18.66 -24.05
C ARG A 33 2.61 -18.13 -25.37
N CYS A 34 2.55 -16.82 -25.59
CA CYS A 34 2.97 -16.22 -26.87
C CYS A 34 4.01 -15.10 -26.74
N GLY A 35 4.45 -14.74 -25.53
CA GLY A 35 5.43 -13.67 -25.33
C GLY A 35 4.90 -12.24 -25.52
N CYS A 36 3.59 -12.06 -25.78
CA CYS A 36 2.98 -10.73 -25.90
C CYS A 36 3.19 -9.94 -24.60
N HIS A 37 3.38 -8.62 -24.71
CA HIS A 37 3.43 -7.70 -23.56
C HIS A 37 2.07 -6.99 -23.34
N ASN A 38 1.22 -7.02 -24.36
CA ASN A 38 -0.07 -6.36 -24.36
C ASN A 38 -1.14 -7.20 -23.66
N HIS A 39 -1.62 -6.70 -22.52
CA HIS A 39 -2.65 -7.34 -21.72
C HIS A 39 -3.79 -6.37 -21.41
N TYR A 40 -4.97 -6.91 -21.12
CA TYR A 40 -6.02 -6.17 -20.44
C TYR A 40 -6.22 -6.72 -19.02
N TRP A 41 -6.63 -5.85 -18.10
CA TRP A 41 -6.93 -6.24 -16.73
C TRP A 41 -8.41 -6.63 -16.58
N LYS A 42 -8.68 -7.88 -16.18
CA LYS A 42 -10.00 -8.36 -15.79
C LYS A 42 -10.21 -8.15 -14.30
N LYS A 43 -10.88 -7.05 -13.96
CA LYS A 43 -11.13 -6.65 -12.56
C LYS A 43 -11.94 -7.69 -11.78
N ASP A 44 -12.89 -8.35 -12.44
CA ASP A 44 -13.75 -9.39 -11.86
C ASP A 44 -13.00 -10.67 -11.49
N LYS A 45 -11.91 -11.00 -12.21
CA LYS A 45 -11.08 -12.17 -11.95
C LYS A 45 -9.75 -11.87 -11.25
N GLU A 46 -9.38 -10.60 -11.15
CA GLU A 46 -8.05 -10.14 -10.73
C GLU A 46 -6.92 -10.76 -11.57
N GLN A 47 -7.10 -10.80 -12.90
CA GLN A 47 -6.17 -11.45 -13.84
C GLN A 47 -5.85 -10.56 -15.04
N TYR A 48 -4.65 -10.75 -15.59
CA TYR A 48 -4.26 -10.22 -16.89
C TYR A 48 -4.68 -11.21 -17.97
N GLU A 49 -5.27 -10.74 -19.06
CA GLU A 49 -5.49 -11.57 -20.25
C GLU A 49 -4.69 -10.99 -21.42
N CYS A 50 -3.94 -11.84 -22.12
CA CYS A 50 -3.17 -11.42 -23.29
C CYS A 50 -4.11 -11.06 -24.44
N LYS A 51 -3.84 -9.93 -25.09
CA LYS A 51 -4.63 -9.45 -26.23
C LYS A 51 -4.49 -10.34 -27.48
N GLU A 52 -3.36 -11.02 -27.63
CA GLU A 52 -3.05 -11.83 -28.81
C GLU A 52 -3.66 -13.24 -28.74
N CYS A 53 -3.51 -13.94 -27.60
CA CYS A 53 -3.87 -15.36 -27.50
C CYS A 53 -4.93 -15.68 -26.44
N GLY A 54 -5.48 -14.68 -25.76
CA GLY A 54 -6.50 -14.84 -24.72
C GLY A 54 -6.02 -15.56 -23.44
N PHE A 55 -4.72 -15.87 -23.33
CA PHE A 55 -4.19 -16.56 -22.15
C PHE A 55 -4.28 -15.68 -20.90
N ARG A 56 -4.78 -16.26 -19.80
CA ARG A 56 -4.94 -15.58 -18.51
C ARG A 56 -3.78 -15.85 -17.57
N THR A 57 -3.27 -14.77 -16.99
CA THR A 57 -2.16 -14.76 -16.04
C THR A 57 -2.64 -14.13 -14.74
N THR A 58 -2.52 -14.88 -13.64
CA THR A 58 -2.87 -14.33 -12.32
C THR A 58 -1.88 -13.28 -11.89
N LEU A 59 -2.29 -12.40 -10.99
CA LEU A 59 -1.40 -11.37 -10.44
C LEU A 59 -0.11 -11.95 -9.82
N ARG A 60 -0.15 -13.18 -9.29
CA ARG A 60 1.00 -13.88 -8.69
C ARG A 60 1.89 -14.60 -9.71
N SER A 61 1.41 -14.83 -10.93
CA SER A 61 2.11 -15.66 -11.90
C SER A 61 3.38 -14.98 -12.40
N GLY A 62 4.49 -15.71 -12.43
CA GLY A 62 5.81 -15.20 -12.79
C GLY A 62 6.38 -14.23 -11.75
N THR A 63 6.02 -14.40 -10.47
CA THR A 63 6.50 -13.57 -9.35
C THR A 63 6.91 -14.46 -8.18
N VAL A 64 7.57 -13.89 -7.17
CA VAL A 64 7.93 -14.62 -5.94
C VAL A 64 6.69 -15.15 -5.18
N LEU A 65 5.51 -14.57 -5.41
CA LEU A 65 4.24 -15.02 -4.83
C LEU A 65 3.63 -16.23 -5.56
N GLU A 66 4.22 -16.70 -6.66
CA GLU A 66 3.69 -17.79 -7.47
C GLU A 66 3.53 -19.08 -6.64
N LYS A 67 2.44 -19.81 -6.92
CA LYS A 67 2.03 -21.05 -6.21
C LYS A 67 1.80 -20.89 -4.69
N SER A 68 1.65 -19.66 -4.19
CA SER A 68 1.29 -19.42 -2.79
C SER A 68 -0.17 -18.97 -2.65
N ARG A 69 -0.81 -19.40 -1.56
CA ARG A 69 -2.12 -18.91 -1.08
C ARG A 69 -2.00 -17.94 0.10
N LEU A 70 -0.78 -17.61 0.54
CA LEU A 70 -0.58 -16.69 1.66
C LEU A 70 -1.03 -15.27 1.31
N PRO A 71 -1.59 -14.50 2.26
CA PRO A 71 -1.99 -13.11 2.04
C PRO A 71 -0.84 -12.26 1.50
N TYR A 72 -1.10 -11.35 0.56
CA TYR A 72 -0.13 -10.36 0.05
C TYR A 72 0.49 -9.56 1.20
N ARG A 73 -0.30 -9.24 2.22
CA ARG A 73 0.17 -8.58 3.45
C ARG A 73 1.35 -9.30 4.10
N TYR A 74 1.33 -10.64 4.15
CA TYR A 74 2.41 -11.42 4.77
C TYR A 74 3.73 -11.24 4.02
N TRP A 75 3.68 -11.17 2.69
CA TRP A 75 4.85 -10.94 1.85
C TRP A 75 5.46 -9.57 2.09
N PHE A 76 4.65 -8.52 2.15
CA PHE A 76 5.16 -7.15 2.39
C PHE A 76 5.77 -6.97 3.78
N ILE A 77 5.11 -7.50 4.81
CA ILE A 77 5.64 -7.43 6.19
C ILE A 77 6.96 -8.22 6.29
N SER A 78 6.99 -9.42 5.71
CA SER A 78 8.19 -10.26 5.73
C SER A 78 9.35 -9.63 4.95
N LEU A 79 9.06 -9.03 3.81
CA LEU A 79 10.04 -8.31 3.01
C LEU A 79 10.65 -7.14 3.79
N TYR A 80 9.81 -6.32 4.44
CA TYR A 80 10.28 -5.24 5.30
C TYR A 80 11.21 -5.74 6.40
N PHE A 81 10.84 -6.83 7.05
CA PHE A 81 11.64 -7.46 8.08
C PHE A 81 13.02 -7.89 7.57
N LEU A 82 13.08 -8.49 6.38
CA LEU A 82 14.34 -8.89 5.75
C LEU A 82 15.23 -7.67 5.44
N ILE A 83 14.64 -6.57 4.96
CA ILE A 83 15.36 -5.32 4.65
C ILE A 83 15.89 -4.66 5.92
N GLU A 84 15.07 -4.49 6.95
CA GLU A 84 15.48 -3.78 8.17
C GLU A 84 16.50 -4.52 8.99
N LYS A 85 16.33 -5.84 9.14
CA LYS A 85 17.13 -6.63 10.08
C LYS A 85 18.35 -7.29 9.46
N LYS A 86 18.71 -6.95 8.21
CA LYS A 86 19.89 -7.46 7.48
C LYS A 86 20.12 -8.95 7.78
N GLU A 87 19.12 -9.76 7.46
CA GLU A 87 19.10 -11.23 7.55
C GLU A 87 19.02 -11.91 8.93
N LYS A 88 19.15 -11.20 10.06
CA LYS A 88 19.21 -11.81 11.40
C LYS A 88 17.89 -12.30 12.00
N LEU A 89 16.81 -12.37 11.23
CA LEU A 89 15.49 -12.76 11.76
C LEU A 89 15.25 -14.26 11.70
N SER A 90 14.77 -14.81 12.81
CA SER A 90 14.26 -16.17 12.86
C SER A 90 12.89 -16.24 12.18
N ILE A 91 12.67 -17.32 11.43
CA ILE A 91 11.38 -17.62 10.79
C ILE A 91 10.27 -17.73 11.84
N LEU A 92 10.60 -18.18 13.06
CA LEU A 92 9.67 -18.27 14.17
C LEU A 92 9.20 -16.89 14.65
N GLU A 93 10.11 -15.91 14.69
CA GLU A 93 9.76 -14.52 15.03
C GLU A 93 8.85 -13.92 13.96
N ILE A 94 9.13 -14.16 12.69
CA ILE A 94 8.29 -13.68 11.60
C ILE A 94 6.90 -14.32 11.67
N GLN A 95 6.81 -15.64 11.88
CA GLN A 95 5.53 -16.33 12.08
C GLN A 95 4.74 -15.71 13.23
N LYS A 96 5.38 -15.44 14.37
CA LYS A 96 4.74 -14.82 15.55
C LYS A 96 4.23 -13.42 15.24
N ASN A 97 5.03 -12.60 14.56
CA ASN A 97 4.64 -11.24 14.16
C ASN A 97 3.49 -11.23 13.12
N LEU A 98 3.42 -12.24 12.26
CA LEU A 98 2.33 -12.41 11.30
C LEU A 98 1.07 -13.02 11.91
N GLY A 99 1.17 -13.62 13.10
CA GLY A 99 0.09 -14.37 13.74
C GLY A 99 -0.33 -15.61 12.94
N HIS A 100 0.56 -16.20 12.14
CA HIS A 100 0.22 -17.39 11.35
C HIS A 100 0.36 -18.66 12.18
N LYS A 101 -0.62 -19.57 12.05
CA LYS A 101 -0.68 -20.82 12.83
C LYS A 101 0.42 -21.82 12.47
N PHE A 102 0.79 -21.87 11.19
CA PHE A 102 1.65 -22.94 10.67
C PHE A 102 3.02 -22.41 10.27
N TYR A 103 4.06 -23.11 10.72
CA TYR A 103 5.45 -22.74 10.44
C TYR A 103 5.82 -22.95 8.97
N LYS A 104 5.47 -24.13 8.41
CA LYS A 104 5.92 -24.56 7.08
C LYS A 104 5.58 -23.55 5.95
N PRO A 105 4.36 -22.98 5.87
CA PRO A 105 4.06 -21.95 4.87
C PRO A 105 4.92 -20.68 5.03
N ILE A 106 5.18 -20.23 6.27
CA ILE A 106 6.06 -19.07 6.52
C ILE A 106 7.48 -19.39 6.13
N TRP A 107 7.99 -20.57 6.50
CA TRP A 107 9.32 -21.01 6.13
C TRP A 107 9.52 -21.01 4.60
N GLN A 108 8.57 -21.59 3.84
CA GLN A 108 8.61 -21.58 2.38
C GLN A 108 8.58 -20.15 1.80
N MET A 109 7.75 -19.27 2.37
CA MET A 109 7.66 -17.87 1.96
C MET A 109 8.97 -17.11 2.19
N ILE A 110 9.55 -17.23 3.38
CA ILE A 110 10.80 -16.55 3.74
C ILE A 110 11.97 -17.08 2.92
N THR A 111 12.02 -18.39 2.68
CA THR A 111 13.08 -19.01 1.86
C THR A 111 13.04 -18.45 0.43
N LYS A 112 11.85 -18.41 -0.20
CA LYS A 112 11.68 -17.77 -1.51
C LYS A 112 12.09 -16.30 -1.52
N LEU A 113 11.74 -15.55 -0.48
CA LEU A 113 12.13 -14.14 -0.38
C LEU A 113 13.65 -13.98 -0.25
N LYS A 114 14.32 -14.84 0.52
CA LYS A 114 15.79 -14.83 0.68
C LYS A 114 16.51 -15.22 -0.61
N GLU A 115 16.00 -16.22 -1.35
CA GLU A 115 16.54 -16.59 -2.67
C GLU A 115 16.50 -15.39 -3.64
N VAL A 116 15.37 -14.68 -3.70
CA VAL A 116 15.23 -13.48 -4.52
C VAL A 116 16.11 -12.33 -4.01
N PHE A 117 16.31 -12.23 -2.69
CA PHE A 117 17.16 -11.22 -2.06
C PHE A 117 18.64 -11.40 -2.38
N ASN A 118 19.12 -12.65 -2.36
CA ASN A 118 20.50 -12.96 -2.66
C ASN A 118 20.83 -12.79 -4.15
N ASN A 119 19.83 -12.83 -5.03
CA ASN A 119 19.99 -12.65 -6.48
C ASN A 119 19.96 -11.16 -6.93
N GLY A 120 19.90 -10.20 -5.99
CA GLY A 120 20.31 -8.80 -6.17
C GLY A 120 19.43 -7.85 -7.00
N GLU A 121 19.07 -8.19 -8.23
CA GLU A 121 18.54 -7.21 -9.21
C GLU A 121 17.07 -6.80 -8.98
N SER A 122 16.19 -7.77 -8.75
CA SER A 122 14.74 -7.53 -8.67
C SER A 122 14.29 -6.77 -7.42
N LEU A 123 15.11 -6.80 -6.36
CA LEU A 123 14.75 -6.30 -5.05
C LEU A 123 15.05 -4.82 -4.87
N GLN A 124 16.12 -4.31 -5.50
CA GLN A 124 16.39 -2.87 -5.57
C GLN A 124 15.28 -2.12 -6.33
N GLN A 125 14.72 -2.74 -7.37
CA GLN A 125 13.59 -2.19 -8.11
C GLN A 125 12.32 -2.16 -7.26
N LEU A 126 12.01 -3.26 -6.55
CA LEU A 126 10.87 -3.33 -5.64
C LEU A 126 11.03 -2.36 -4.45
N LEU A 127 12.23 -2.23 -3.90
CA LEU A 127 12.59 -1.29 -2.83
C LEU A 127 12.42 0.16 -3.28
N SER A 128 13.02 0.54 -4.41
CA SER A 128 12.89 1.89 -4.95
C SER A 128 11.43 2.25 -5.28
N PHE A 129 10.63 1.27 -5.71
CA PHE A 129 9.21 1.44 -5.94
C PHE A 129 8.45 1.61 -4.62
N ILE A 130 8.71 0.78 -3.62
CA ILE A 130 8.11 0.91 -2.28
C ILE A 130 8.48 2.26 -1.66
N ASP A 131 9.72 2.72 -1.75
CA ASP A 131 10.16 4.00 -1.21
C ASP A 131 9.54 5.19 -1.96
N LYS A 132 9.48 5.13 -3.30
CA LYS A 132 8.81 6.17 -4.11
C LYS A 132 7.31 6.26 -3.79
N GLU A 133 6.62 5.14 -3.69
CA GLU A 133 5.19 5.10 -3.40
C GLU A 133 4.90 5.39 -1.92
N LYS A 134 5.79 5.02 -1.01
CA LYS A 134 5.72 5.42 0.40
C LYS A 134 5.84 6.94 0.53
N ASN A 135 6.78 7.56 -0.18
CA ASN A 135 6.91 9.02 -0.23
C ASN A 135 5.66 9.67 -0.87
N ALA A 136 5.10 9.08 -1.91
CA ALA A 136 3.85 9.55 -2.52
C ALA A 136 2.66 9.46 -1.55
N ILE A 137 2.54 8.36 -0.81
CA ILE A 137 1.47 8.17 0.19
C ILE A 137 1.69 9.03 1.43
N GLU A 138 2.93 9.25 1.87
CA GLU A 138 3.28 10.19 2.94
C GLU A 138 2.93 11.62 2.50
N SER A 139 3.27 12.03 1.27
CA SER A 139 2.87 13.32 0.68
C SER A 139 1.35 13.47 0.66
N ILE A 140 0.62 12.48 0.17
CA ILE A 140 -0.86 12.50 0.14
C ILE A 140 -1.44 12.57 1.55
N LYS A 141 -0.92 11.79 2.51
CA LYS A 141 -1.34 11.87 3.92
C LYS A 141 -1.07 13.28 4.50
N THR A 142 0.05 13.90 4.13
CA THR A 142 0.43 15.24 4.58
C THR A 142 -0.48 16.31 3.97
N ASP A 143 -0.78 16.22 2.68
CA ASP A 143 -1.68 17.12 1.96
C ASP A 143 -3.12 17.02 2.48
N ILE A 144 -3.60 15.80 2.71
CA ILE A 144 -4.91 15.55 3.30
C ILE A 144 -4.97 16.11 4.73
N LYS A 145 -3.97 15.86 5.57
CA LYS A 145 -3.90 16.39 6.93
C LYS A 145 -3.82 17.92 6.97
N THR A 146 -3.11 18.52 6.02
CA THR A 146 -2.98 19.98 5.88
C THR A 146 -4.31 20.59 5.42
N ARG A 147 -5.00 19.97 4.45
CA ARG A 147 -6.33 20.38 3.99
C ARG A 147 -7.39 20.27 5.08
N PHE A 148 -7.37 19.21 5.89
CA PHE A 148 -8.27 19.08 7.04
C PHE A 148 -7.95 20.11 8.14
N LYS A 149 -6.67 20.34 8.48
CA LYS A 149 -6.27 21.43 9.39
C LYS A 149 -6.70 22.81 8.89
N MET A 150 -6.57 23.10 7.59
CA MET A 150 -7.01 24.36 6.99
C MET A 150 -8.53 24.50 7.06
N LYS A 151 -9.29 23.42 6.88
CA LYS A 151 -10.76 23.42 7.01
C LYS A 151 -11.19 23.68 8.46
N ASP A 152 -10.50 23.09 9.44
CA ASP A 152 -10.76 23.34 10.87
C ASP A 152 -10.41 24.76 11.29
N ILE A 153 -9.31 25.32 10.75
CA ILE A 153 -8.92 26.72 10.98
C ILE A 153 -9.97 27.65 10.37
N TYR A 154 -10.40 27.41 9.12
CA TYR A 154 -11.40 28.21 8.44
C TYR A 154 -12.74 28.21 9.18
N LEU A 155 -13.21 27.04 9.64
CA LEU A 155 -14.44 26.90 10.42
C LEU A 155 -14.35 27.63 11.77
N LYS A 156 -13.23 27.48 12.50
CA LYS A 156 -13.00 28.21 13.77
C LYS A 156 -12.92 29.72 13.59
N THR A 157 -12.41 30.18 12.45
CA THR A 157 -12.33 31.61 12.12
C THR A 157 -13.70 32.16 11.75
N ALA A 158 -14.50 31.38 11.03
CA ALA A 158 -15.90 31.70 10.70
C ALA A 158 -16.79 31.78 11.96
N GLU A 159 -16.64 30.86 12.92
CA GLU A 159 -17.38 30.88 14.19
C GLU A 159 -17.03 32.09 15.06
N LYS A 160 -15.74 32.48 15.13
CA LYS A 160 -15.31 33.70 15.84
C LYS A 160 -15.86 34.98 15.21
N SER A 161 -16.00 35.02 13.88
CA SER A 161 -16.55 36.17 13.17
C SER A 161 -18.07 36.36 13.35
N GLN A 162 -18.79 35.32 13.77
CA GLN A 162 -20.24 35.37 14.07
C GLN A 162 -20.57 35.82 15.50
N GLN A 163 -19.64 35.70 16.46
CA GLN A 163 -19.86 36.18 17.83
C GLN A 163 -19.73 37.71 18.00
N ILE A 164 -19.16 38.42 17.02
CA ILE A 164 -18.95 39.88 17.07
C ILE A 164 -20.21 40.68 16.64
N LYS A 165 -21.27 40.02 16.11
CA LYS A 165 -22.48 40.66 15.56
C LYS A 165 -23.77 40.47 16.41
N ARG A 166 -23.73 40.59 17.74
CA ARG A 166 -24.96 40.82 18.53
C ARG A 166 -25.15 42.33 18.75
N PRO A 167 -26.13 43.00 18.10
CA PRO A 167 -26.36 44.42 18.30
C PRO A 167 -26.98 44.68 19.69
N ARG A 168 -26.44 45.68 20.38
CA ARG A 168 -27.00 46.25 21.62
C ARG A 168 -28.14 47.19 21.20
N ASN A 169 -29.38 46.86 21.56
CA ASN A 169 -30.58 47.66 21.25
C ASN A 169 -30.39 49.13 21.66
N LEU A 170 -30.42 50.06 20.70
CA LEU A 170 -30.56 51.50 20.96
C LEU A 170 -31.99 51.95 20.65
N LYS A 171 -32.65 52.49 21.68
CA LYS A 171 -33.98 53.12 21.63
C LYS A 171 -34.00 54.26 20.61
N VAL A 172 -34.93 54.23 19.67
CA VAL A 172 -35.24 55.36 18.79
C VAL A 172 -36.21 56.29 19.53
N ARG A 173 -35.76 57.50 19.85
CA ARG A 173 -36.66 58.61 20.24
C ARG A 173 -37.21 59.23 18.95
N THR A 174 -38.52 59.13 18.77
CA THR A 174 -39.27 59.95 17.82
C THR A 174 -39.75 61.22 18.53
N THR A 175 -39.32 62.37 18.06
CA THR A 175 -39.93 63.67 18.38
C THR A 175 -40.34 64.31 17.06
N SER A 176 -41.64 64.45 16.85
CA SER A 176 -42.35 65.74 16.76
C SER A 176 -43.84 65.48 16.60
#